data_AF-A0A4R3AMC4-F1
#
_entry.id   AF-A0A4R3AMC4-F1
#
_cell.length_a   1.000
_cell.length_b   1.000
_cell.length_c   1.000
_cell.angle_alpha   90.00
_cell.angle_beta   90.00
_cell.angle_gamma   90.00
#
_symmetry.space_group_name_H-M   'P 1'
#
loop_
_entity.id
_entity.type
_entity.pdbx_description
1 polymer ?
#
loop_
_entity_poly.entity_id
_entity_poly.type
_entity_poly.pdbx_seq_one_letter_code
_entity_poly.pdbx_strand_id
1 'polypeptide(L)'
;MSGLRGLGGGPRALTDRNVRMSGAEAVNKLLRAFRKAEDNNPYQLPEMATPPTVAVSATTDAALAASIPLATANALTAAAAKVAWYGGVPAVIANTFVGMPVVSNLPANGNLASLANANVSADLSMYNHAAEIMTDADTVEFSIYCRTDRKVMFQVDGQYVSKAGHVGVTASNSYNFFKLTFTSKRPRRIRILMSNMSEAASSPTMLSAVRLSALSAFWKPDQSGVLRLGCYTDSYGMGGGTQTNWDTPNAAFTTLAGELLGMRDVRQLSQFGTGYIATGSGRSKLLAQIPRSISQQGPWDLILVAHGYNDAAQAPATVQAEALAALRLIREGAPNVPIVVVGPWGGRTGPSAAVVGVENAISSAVTALADPLCRFAPNSTAAQPFLFGTGYQGATNASGNSDVYIGTDGTHFTPIVGHEYGAYRVATAVRDAVEAMLK
;
A
#
# COMPACT_ATOMS: atom_id res chain seq x y z
N MET A 1 40.30 22.13 -15.98
CA MET A 1 39.15 22.12 -15.03
C MET A 1 37.98 22.79 -15.71
N SER A 2 37.09 22.01 -16.34
CA SER A 2 35.91 22.54 -17.02
C SER A 2 34.84 21.47 -17.14
N GLY A 3 33.61 21.80 -16.70
CA GLY A 3 32.40 21.21 -17.25
C GLY A 3 31.70 20.12 -16.44
N LEU A 4 31.15 20.46 -15.26
CA LEU A 4 29.99 19.76 -14.71
C LEU A 4 28.74 20.60 -15.03
N ARG A 5 28.11 20.34 -16.18
CA ARG A 5 26.77 20.84 -16.49
C ARG A 5 25.75 20.00 -15.74
N GLY A 6 24.89 20.67 -14.98
CA GLY A 6 23.89 20.07 -14.11
C GLY A 6 22.85 19.22 -14.86
N LEU A 7 22.62 18.02 -14.33
CA LEU A 7 21.44 17.22 -14.62
C LEU A 7 20.31 17.65 -13.67
N GLY A 8 19.82 18.88 -13.88
CA GLY A 8 18.58 19.38 -13.29
C GLY A 8 17.38 18.93 -14.12
N GLY A 9 17.10 17.62 -14.13
CA GLY A 9 15.83 17.11 -14.61
C GLY A 9 14.76 17.40 -13.56
N GLY A 10 14.23 18.63 -13.55
CA GLY A 10 13.07 18.97 -12.72
C GLY A 10 11.91 18.01 -13.00
N PRO A 11 11.05 17.72 -11.99
CA PRO A 11 9.92 16.83 -12.17
C PRO A 11 9.07 17.34 -13.34
N ARG A 12 8.92 16.53 -14.40
CA ARG A 12 7.90 16.77 -15.42
C ARG A 12 6.57 16.93 -14.67
N ALA A 13 5.93 18.09 -14.87
CA ALA A 13 4.73 18.47 -14.15
C ALA A 13 3.73 17.31 -14.10
N LEU A 14 3.33 16.94 -12.89
CA LEU A 14 2.33 15.92 -12.54
C LEU A 14 0.91 16.26 -13.07
N THR A 15 0.79 17.22 -13.98
CA THR A 15 -0.45 17.93 -14.30
C THR A 15 -1.24 17.30 -15.45
N ASP A 16 -0.66 16.50 -16.35
CA ASP A 16 -1.37 16.23 -17.61
C ASP A 16 -2.43 15.12 -17.56
N ARG A 17 -2.35 14.15 -16.63
CA ARG A 17 -3.29 13.00 -16.61
C ARG A 17 -4.65 13.30 -15.97
N ASN A 18 -4.66 14.13 -14.92
CA ASN A 18 -5.87 14.37 -14.12
C ASN A 18 -6.51 15.74 -14.36
N VAL A 19 -5.79 16.69 -14.99
CA VAL A 19 -6.37 18.00 -15.32
C VAL A 19 -7.35 17.90 -16.50
N ARG A 20 -7.27 16.85 -17.33
CA ARG A 20 -8.11 16.70 -18.52
C ARG A 20 -9.38 15.88 -18.33
N MET A 21 -9.48 15.06 -17.26
CA MET A 21 -10.69 14.30 -16.97
C MET A 21 -11.62 15.08 -16.04
N SER A 22 -12.89 15.16 -16.41
CA SER A 22 -13.95 15.62 -15.51
C SER A 22 -14.13 14.66 -14.32
N GLY A 23 -14.75 15.15 -13.23
CA GLY A 23 -15.09 14.31 -12.09
C GLY A 23 -15.93 13.09 -12.46
N ALA A 24 -16.93 13.26 -13.33
CA ALA A 24 -17.78 12.16 -13.79
C ALA A 24 -17.01 11.11 -14.60
N GLU A 25 -16.04 11.52 -15.43
CA GLU A 25 -15.18 10.57 -16.15
C GLU A 25 -14.27 9.80 -15.19
N ALA A 26 -13.72 10.46 -14.18
CA ALA A 26 -12.91 9.81 -13.15
C ALA A 26 -13.72 8.76 -12.37
N VAL A 27 -14.94 9.11 -11.94
CA VAL A 27 -15.85 8.17 -11.25
C VAL A 27 -16.22 6.99 -12.15
N ASN A 28 -16.60 7.23 -13.40
CA ASN A 28 -16.93 6.14 -14.34
C ASN A 28 -15.73 5.22 -14.62
N LYS A 29 -14.51 5.78 -14.68
CA LYS A 29 -13.27 4.98 -14.82
C LYS A 29 -13.08 4.05 -13.63
N LEU A 30 -13.31 4.52 -12.40
CA LEU A 30 -13.24 3.70 -11.19
C LEU A 30 -14.30 2.61 -11.18
N LEU A 31 -15.57 2.93 -11.45
CA LEU A 31 -16.66 1.95 -11.45
C LEU A 31 -16.44 0.82 -12.46
N ARG A 32 -15.86 1.10 -13.64
CA ARG A 32 -15.47 0.06 -14.60
C ARG A 32 -14.40 -0.87 -14.04
N ALA A 33 -13.41 -0.33 -13.32
CA ALA A 33 -12.38 -1.13 -12.69
C ALA A 33 -12.92 -1.96 -11.53
N PHE A 34 -13.84 -1.40 -10.72
CA PHE A 34 -14.47 -2.10 -9.60
C PHE A 34 -15.26 -3.32 -10.07
N ARG A 35 -16.10 -3.17 -11.10
CA ARG A 35 -16.87 -4.28 -11.70
C ARG A 35 -15.95 -5.37 -12.26
N LYS A 36 -14.90 -4.97 -12.99
CA LYS A 36 -13.91 -5.93 -13.49
C LYS A 36 -13.22 -6.70 -12.35
N ALA A 37 -12.97 -6.02 -11.23
CA ALA A 37 -12.36 -6.64 -10.06
C ALA A 37 -13.32 -7.59 -9.36
N GLU A 38 -14.61 -7.30 -9.26
CA GLU A 38 -15.64 -8.22 -8.73
C GLU A 38 -15.64 -9.55 -9.48
N ASP A 39 -15.54 -9.51 -10.80
CA ASP A 39 -15.60 -10.71 -11.64
C ASP A 39 -14.27 -11.49 -11.68
N ASN A 40 -13.14 -10.83 -11.41
CA ASN A 40 -11.81 -11.38 -11.72
C ASN A 40 -10.73 -10.92 -10.73
N ASN A 41 -11.04 -10.94 -9.43
CA ASN A 41 -10.09 -10.54 -8.40
C ASN A 41 -9.03 -11.62 -8.15
N PRO A 42 -7.72 -11.33 -8.29
CA PRO A 42 -6.68 -12.31 -7.98
C PRO A 42 -6.77 -12.88 -6.57
N TYR A 43 -7.18 -12.07 -5.58
CA TYR A 43 -7.30 -12.51 -4.19
C TYR A 43 -8.48 -13.46 -3.94
N GLN A 44 -9.58 -13.29 -4.69
CA GLN A 44 -10.78 -14.12 -4.53
C GLN A 44 -10.73 -15.38 -5.39
N LEU A 45 -9.96 -15.36 -6.48
CA LEU A 45 -9.73 -16.53 -7.31
C LEU A 45 -8.89 -17.59 -6.58
N PRO A 46 -9.02 -18.88 -6.95
CA PRO A 46 -8.11 -19.91 -6.46
C PRO A 46 -6.66 -19.59 -6.87
N GLU A 47 -5.71 -20.16 -6.13
CA GLU A 47 -4.32 -20.22 -6.57
C GLU A 47 -4.21 -20.94 -7.93
N MET A 48 -3.10 -20.73 -8.63
CA MET A 48 -2.83 -21.40 -9.90
C MET A 48 -2.95 -22.91 -9.74
N ALA A 49 -3.74 -23.56 -10.60
CA ALA A 49 -3.86 -25.02 -10.62
C ALA A 49 -2.54 -25.72 -11.01
N THR A 50 -1.74 -25.06 -11.85
CA THR A 50 -0.41 -25.52 -12.27
C THR A 50 0.61 -24.40 -12.06
N PRO A 51 1.02 -24.14 -10.81
CA PRO A 51 1.95 -23.06 -10.51
C PRO A 51 3.36 -23.38 -11.05
N PRO A 52 4.21 -22.36 -11.33
CA PRO A 52 5.64 -22.61 -11.46
C PRO A 52 6.19 -23.21 -10.16
N THR A 53 7.26 -24.00 -10.28
CA THR A 53 8.05 -24.36 -9.10
C THR A 53 8.78 -23.12 -8.59
N VAL A 54 8.74 -22.89 -7.28
CA VAL A 54 9.49 -21.81 -6.63
C VAL A 54 10.57 -22.44 -5.75
N ALA A 55 11.84 -22.23 -6.12
CA ALA A 55 12.99 -22.60 -5.32
C ALA A 55 13.61 -21.34 -4.70
N VAL A 56 14.06 -21.42 -3.44
CA VAL A 56 14.73 -20.30 -2.75
C VAL A 56 16.14 -20.74 -2.35
N SER A 57 17.14 -19.90 -2.64
CA SER A 57 18.55 -20.18 -2.38
C SER A 57 19.27 -18.96 -1.77
N ALA A 58 20.40 -19.21 -1.11
CA ALA A 58 21.34 -18.18 -0.63
C ALA A 58 22.35 -17.76 -1.72
N THR A 59 22.44 -18.52 -2.81
CA THR A 59 23.29 -18.24 -3.97
C THR A 59 22.47 -18.20 -5.25
N THR A 60 22.89 -17.34 -6.16
CA THR A 60 22.27 -17.22 -7.49
C THR A 60 22.52 -18.44 -8.36
N ASP A 61 21.56 -18.77 -9.22
CA ASP A 61 21.72 -19.79 -10.24
C ASP A 61 22.72 -19.34 -11.33
N ALA A 62 23.86 -20.03 -11.41
CA ALA A 62 24.92 -19.74 -12.37
C ALA A 62 24.52 -20.01 -13.83
N ALA A 63 23.45 -20.76 -14.09
CA ALA A 63 22.95 -21.01 -15.44
C ALA A 63 22.18 -19.81 -16.04
N LEU A 64 21.77 -18.84 -15.21
CA LEU A 64 21.05 -17.65 -15.65
C LEU A 64 22.03 -16.56 -16.08
N ALA A 65 22.29 -16.50 -17.39
CA ALA A 65 23.31 -15.63 -17.97
C ALA A 65 22.92 -14.14 -18.05
N ALA A 66 21.62 -13.82 -18.11
CA ALA A 66 21.16 -12.43 -18.22
C ALA A 66 20.83 -11.85 -16.84
N SER A 67 21.75 -11.07 -16.27
CA SER A 67 21.51 -10.32 -15.02
C SER A 67 21.11 -8.88 -15.31
N ILE A 68 19.96 -8.46 -14.79
CA ILE A 68 19.44 -7.11 -14.92
C ILE A 68 19.51 -6.45 -13.54
N PRO A 69 20.57 -5.70 -13.23
CA PRO A 69 20.67 -4.96 -11.98
C PRO A 69 19.63 -3.83 -11.96
N LEU A 70 18.99 -3.61 -10.82
CA LEU A 70 17.94 -2.58 -10.67
C LEU A 70 18.39 -1.37 -9.86
N ALA A 71 19.46 -1.52 -9.05
CA ALA A 71 19.79 -0.56 -7.99
C ALA A 71 21.17 0.12 -8.10
N THR A 72 21.96 -0.10 -9.16
CA THR A 72 23.21 0.64 -9.37
C THR A 72 22.93 2.07 -9.88
N ALA A 73 23.91 2.97 -9.76
CA ALA A 73 23.81 4.32 -10.32
C ALA A 73 23.50 4.23 -11.84
N ASN A 74 22.45 4.94 -12.30
CA ASN A 74 21.82 4.86 -13.63
C ASN A 74 20.93 3.63 -13.90
N ALA A 75 21.03 2.55 -13.11
CA ALA A 75 20.20 1.36 -13.33
C ALA A 75 18.75 1.58 -12.96
N LEU A 76 18.40 2.44 -11.99
CA LEU A 76 17.00 2.68 -11.69
C LEU A 76 16.25 3.34 -12.86
N THR A 77 16.91 4.28 -13.55
CA THR A 77 16.37 4.91 -14.77
C THR A 77 16.18 3.89 -15.89
N ALA A 78 17.18 3.02 -16.11
CA ALA A 78 17.07 1.95 -17.11
C ALA A 78 16.01 0.89 -16.71
N ALA A 79 15.92 0.56 -15.43
CA ALA A 79 14.95 -0.37 -14.87
C ALA A 79 13.53 0.21 -14.94
N ALA A 80 13.34 1.51 -14.78
CA ALA A 80 12.02 2.16 -14.91
C ALA A 80 11.40 1.98 -16.31
N ALA A 81 12.21 1.72 -17.34
CA ALA A 81 11.76 1.37 -18.69
C ALA A 81 11.35 -0.11 -18.84
N LYS A 82 11.71 -0.97 -17.89
CA LYS A 82 11.52 -2.44 -17.98
C LYS A 82 10.71 -3.05 -16.83
N VAL A 83 10.59 -2.34 -15.71
CA VAL A 83 9.88 -2.75 -14.50
C VAL A 83 8.78 -1.74 -14.20
N ALA A 84 7.61 -2.23 -13.84
CA ALA A 84 6.56 -1.42 -13.25
C ALA A 84 6.64 -1.52 -11.72
N TRP A 85 6.59 -0.37 -11.05
CA TRP A 85 6.78 -0.25 -9.61
C TRP A 85 5.50 0.26 -8.95
N TYR A 86 5.15 -0.33 -7.81
CA TYR A 86 3.91 -0.06 -7.08
C TYR A 86 4.19 0.10 -5.60
N GLY A 87 3.35 0.84 -4.88
CA GLY A 87 3.45 0.97 -3.41
C GLY A 87 4.21 2.20 -2.91
N GLY A 88 4.96 2.87 -3.77
CA GLY A 88 5.76 4.06 -3.43
C GLY A 88 6.57 4.56 -4.61
N VAL A 89 7.31 5.65 -4.41
CA VAL A 89 8.20 6.17 -5.46
C VAL A 89 9.45 5.29 -5.47
N PRO A 90 9.84 4.69 -6.61
CA PRO A 90 11.03 3.87 -6.64
C PRO A 90 12.27 4.71 -6.28
N ALA A 91 13.05 4.22 -5.32
CA ALA A 91 14.27 4.88 -4.87
C ALA A 91 15.40 3.85 -4.63
N VAL A 92 16.64 4.23 -4.95
CA VAL A 92 17.81 3.40 -4.67
C VAL A 92 18.18 3.55 -3.20
N ILE A 93 18.08 2.45 -2.45
CA ILE A 93 18.43 2.39 -1.04
C ILE A 93 19.77 1.66 -0.89
N ALA A 94 20.65 2.20 -0.03
CA ALA A 94 22.01 1.71 0.21
C ALA A 94 22.81 1.33 -1.06
N ASN A 95 22.56 1.98 -2.21
CA ASN A 95 23.18 1.71 -3.51
C ASN A 95 23.08 0.26 -4.02
N THR A 96 22.14 -0.53 -3.48
CA THR A 96 22.14 -1.99 -3.68
C THR A 96 20.76 -2.59 -3.92
N PHE A 97 19.69 -1.89 -3.52
CA PHE A 97 18.32 -2.36 -3.71
C PHE A 97 17.36 -1.20 -4.01
N VAL A 98 16.21 -1.55 -4.60
CA VAL A 98 15.14 -0.60 -4.91
C VAL A 98 14.05 -0.71 -3.84
N GLY A 99 13.79 0.41 -3.19
CA GLY A 99 12.71 0.58 -2.23
C GLY A 99 11.56 1.39 -2.80
N MET A 100 10.42 1.37 -2.11
CA MET A 100 9.23 2.17 -2.44
C MET A 100 8.80 3.08 -1.28
N PRO A 101 9.59 4.10 -0.91
CA PRO A 101 9.19 5.03 0.15
C PRO A 101 7.88 5.76 -0.19
N VAL A 102 7.05 5.94 0.82
CA VAL A 102 5.67 6.41 0.65
C VAL A 102 5.28 7.54 1.61
N VAL A 103 5.62 7.44 2.89
CA VAL A 103 5.21 8.40 3.94
C VAL A 103 6.43 8.96 4.66
N SER A 104 6.27 10.11 5.29
CA SER A 104 7.30 10.87 5.99
C SER A 104 6.94 11.00 7.48
N ASN A 105 7.79 10.43 8.32
CA ASN A 105 7.75 10.42 9.78
C ASN A 105 8.57 11.60 10.35
N LEU A 106 8.24 12.84 9.98
CA LEU A 106 8.95 14.02 10.52
C LEU A 106 8.66 14.25 12.01
N PRO A 107 9.64 14.71 12.81
CA PRO A 107 10.96 15.18 12.35
C PRO A 107 12.05 14.10 12.09
N ALA A 108 11.94 12.84 12.55
CA ALA A 108 12.81 11.73 12.14
C ALA A 108 12.31 10.40 12.74
N ASN A 109 12.80 9.27 12.21
CA ASN A 109 12.47 7.85 12.54
C ASN A 109 11.49 7.18 11.56
N GLY A 110 11.68 7.42 10.26
CA GLY A 110 11.11 6.55 9.25
C GLY A 110 11.67 5.13 9.37
N ASN A 111 10.95 4.12 8.88
CA ASN A 111 11.48 2.75 8.90
C ASN A 111 12.68 2.53 7.96
N LEU A 112 13.05 3.54 7.18
CA LEU A 112 14.23 3.57 6.33
C LEU A 112 15.39 4.37 6.93
N ALA A 113 15.26 4.87 8.16
CA ALA A 113 16.29 5.69 8.79
C ALA A 113 17.68 5.02 8.79
N SER A 114 17.76 3.73 9.13
CA SER A 114 19.02 2.96 9.13
C SER A 114 19.60 2.68 7.74
N LEU A 115 18.79 2.89 6.70
CA LEU A 115 19.14 2.64 5.30
C LEU A 115 19.19 3.94 4.47
N ALA A 116 19.02 5.08 5.15
CA ALA A 116 18.99 6.40 4.54
C ALA A 116 20.32 6.70 3.84
N ASN A 117 20.24 7.37 2.70
CA ASN A 117 21.38 7.75 1.89
C ASN A 117 21.07 9.07 1.16
N ALA A 118 21.94 9.51 0.26
CA ALA A 118 21.71 10.73 -0.53
C ALA A 118 20.40 10.71 -1.35
N ASN A 119 19.80 9.53 -1.59
CA ASN A 119 18.60 9.36 -2.40
C ASN A 119 17.32 9.21 -1.57
N VAL A 120 17.41 8.87 -0.27
CA VAL A 120 16.26 8.63 0.60
C VAL A 120 16.48 9.24 1.97
N SER A 121 15.55 10.12 2.33
CA SER A 121 15.54 10.80 3.63
C SER A 121 15.21 9.84 4.76
N ALA A 122 15.84 10.04 5.92
CA ALA A 122 15.72 9.17 7.10
C ALA A 122 14.35 9.21 7.78
N ASP A 123 13.51 10.17 7.41
CA ASP A 123 12.13 10.26 7.88
C ASP A 123 11.18 9.39 7.04
N LEU A 124 11.61 8.84 5.90
CA LEU A 124 10.71 8.08 5.06
C LEU A 124 10.44 6.67 5.57
N SER A 125 9.18 6.24 5.43
CA SER A 125 8.77 4.84 5.61
C SER A 125 8.31 4.23 4.28
N MET A 126 8.48 2.93 4.15
CA MET A 126 7.85 2.11 3.12
C MET A 126 7.05 0.97 3.76
N TYR A 127 5.97 0.53 3.12
CA TYR A 127 5.16 -0.57 3.60
C TYR A 127 5.08 -1.70 2.57
N ASN A 128 3.88 -2.11 2.18
CA ASN A 128 3.70 -3.08 1.11
C ASN A 128 3.96 -2.41 -0.23
N HIS A 129 4.62 -3.16 -1.09
CA HIS A 129 5.00 -2.69 -2.41
C HIS A 129 5.14 -3.87 -3.36
N ALA A 130 5.18 -3.56 -4.65
CA ALA A 130 5.32 -4.58 -5.66
C ALA A 130 6.17 -4.11 -6.83
N ALA A 131 6.70 -5.10 -7.54
CA ALA A 131 7.30 -4.92 -8.85
C ALA A 131 6.60 -5.85 -9.84
N GLU A 132 6.45 -5.40 -11.08
CA GLU A 132 5.94 -6.25 -12.16
C GLU A 132 6.82 -6.16 -13.39
N ILE A 133 6.95 -7.32 -14.04
CA ILE A 133 7.73 -7.51 -15.25
C ILE A 133 6.93 -8.32 -16.25
N MET A 134 7.30 -8.19 -17.52
CA MET A 134 6.97 -9.15 -18.56
C MET A 134 8.24 -9.87 -19.00
N THR A 135 8.12 -11.17 -19.25
CA THR A 135 9.20 -12.00 -19.79
C THR A 135 8.64 -13.18 -20.55
N ASP A 136 9.40 -13.72 -21.51
CA ASP A 136 9.08 -14.99 -22.18
C ASP A 136 9.84 -16.19 -21.59
N ALA A 137 10.66 -15.96 -20.55
CA ALA A 137 11.51 -16.97 -19.96
C ALA A 137 10.70 -18.12 -19.34
N ASP A 138 11.30 -19.31 -19.45
CA ASP A 138 10.94 -20.52 -18.71
C ASP A 138 11.53 -20.53 -17.31
N THR A 139 12.60 -19.78 -17.05
CA THR A 139 13.18 -19.62 -15.71
C THR A 139 13.49 -18.16 -15.42
N VAL A 140 13.05 -17.69 -14.26
CA VAL A 140 13.24 -16.33 -13.75
C VAL A 140 13.70 -16.40 -12.31
N GLU A 141 14.76 -15.68 -11.96
CA GLU A 141 15.23 -15.56 -10.58
C GLU A 141 15.20 -14.10 -10.12
N PHE A 142 14.68 -13.89 -8.92
CA PHE A 142 14.64 -12.59 -8.26
C PHE A 142 15.63 -12.57 -7.11
N SER A 143 16.56 -11.61 -7.13
CA SER A 143 17.43 -11.34 -6.00
C SER A 143 16.75 -10.33 -5.08
N ILE A 144 16.33 -10.80 -3.91
CA ILE A 144 15.56 -10.03 -2.93
C ILE A 144 16.34 -10.02 -1.61
N TYR A 145 16.57 -8.82 -1.08
CA TYR A 145 17.14 -8.65 0.24
C TYR A 145 16.03 -8.84 1.28
N CYS A 146 16.07 -9.93 2.05
CA CYS A 146 15.07 -10.28 3.06
C CYS A 146 15.60 -11.30 4.10
N ARG A 147 14.73 -11.74 5.01
CA ARG A 147 14.96 -12.76 6.06
C ARG A 147 13.99 -13.93 5.90
N THR A 148 14.16 -14.98 6.71
CA THR A 148 13.27 -16.16 6.76
C THR A 148 11.88 -15.90 7.35
N ASP A 149 11.70 -14.81 8.10
CA ASP A 149 10.40 -14.38 8.67
C ASP A 149 9.65 -13.41 7.74
N ARG A 150 10.16 -13.21 6.52
CA ARG A 150 9.56 -12.33 5.51
C ARG A 150 9.07 -13.15 4.34
N LYS A 151 7.77 -13.07 4.07
CA LYS A 151 7.21 -13.70 2.88
C LYS A 151 7.30 -12.79 1.66
N VAL A 152 7.50 -13.41 0.52
CA VAL A 152 7.38 -12.84 -0.83
C VAL A 152 6.31 -13.64 -1.54
N MET A 153 5.34 -12.97 -2.16
CA MET A 153 4.30 -13.63 -2.95
C MET A 153 4.52 -13.33 -4.42
N PHE A 154 4.11 -14.27 -5.28
CA PHE A 154 4.14 -14.10 -6.72
C PHE A 154 2.73 -14.22 -7.28
N GLN A 155 2.38 -13.33 -8.20
CA GLN A 155 1.29 -13.57 -9.15
C GLN A 155 1.86 -13.76 -10.54
N VAL A 156 1.34 -14.75 -11.27
CA VAL A 156 1.63 -14.98 -12.69
C VAL A 156 0.34 -14.85 -13.47
N ASP A 157 0.34 -14.00 -14.50
CA ASP A 157 -0.81 -13.76 -15.37
C ASP A 157 -2.10 -13.40 -14.61
N GLY A 158 -1.97 -12.74 -13.45
CA GLY A 158 -3.09 -12.32 -12.62
C GLY A 158 -3.61 -13.35 -11.61
N GLN A 159 -2.92 -14.48 -11.43
CA GLN A 159 -3.26 -15.49 -10.42
C GLN A 159 -2.11 -15.68 -9.43
N TYR A 160 -2.42 -15.96 -8.17
CA TYR A 160 -1.40 -16.27 -7.16
C TYR A 160 -0.74 -17.61 -7.45
N VAL A 161 0.60 -17.62 -7.43
CA VAL A 161 1.39 -18.87 -7.36
C VAL A 161 1.12 -19.56 -6.02
N SER A 162 1.15 -18.79 -4.94
CA SER A 162 0.70 -19.18 -3.61
C SER A 162 0.34 -17.93 -2.79
N LYS A 163 -0.81 -17.95 -2.13
CA LYS A 163 -1.28 -16.99 -1.13
C LYS A 163 -0.56 -17.18 0.21
N ALA A 164 -0.02 -18.37 0.47
CA ALA A 164 0.81 -18.60 1.65
C ALA A 164 2.18 -17.90 1.56
N GLY A 165 2.65 -17.61 0.34
CA GLY A 165 3.93 -16.94 0.08
C GLY A 165 5.16 -17.84 0.26
N HIS A 166 6.34 -17.29 -0.03
CA HIS A 166 7.64 -17.95 0.09
C HIS A 166 8.58 -17.14 0.97
N VAL A 167 9.37 -17.80 1.81
CA VAL A 167 10.32 -17.14 2.72
C VAL A 167 11.75 -17.20 2.19
N GLY A 168 12.60 -16.29 2.65
CA GLY A 168 14.05 -16.41 2.48
C GLY A 168 14.61 -17.65 3.19
N VAL A 169 15.84 -18.03 2.87
CA VAL A 169 16.56 -19.16 3.50
C VAL A 169 17.50 -18.73 4.62
N THR A 170 17.74 -17.43 4.77
CA THR A 170 18.68 -16.89 5.77
C THR A 170 17.95 -16.15 6.90
N ALA A 171 18.32 -16.45 8.16
CA ALA A 171 17.70 -15.84 9.34
C ALA A 171 18.06 -14.34 9.54
N SER A 172 19.15 -13.89 8.92
CA SER A 172 19.59 -12.48 8.90
C SER A 172 19.35 -11.85 7.53
N ASN A 173 19.23 -10.52 7.48
CA ASN A 173 19.01 -9.82 6.22
C ASN A 173 20.13 -10.13 5.24
N SER A 174 19.77 -10.74 4.12
CA SER A 174 20.73 -11.15 3.10
C SER A 174 20.01 -11.26 1.75
N TYR A 175 20.80 -11.42 0.68
CA TYR A 175 20.25 -11.75 -0.61
C TYR A 175 19.72 -13.17 -0.60
N ASN A 176 18.44 -13.29 -0.92
CA ASN A 176 17.76 -14.53 -1.19
C ASN A 176 17.39 -14.55 -2.67
N PHE A 177 17.52 -15.70 -3.29
CA PHE A 177 17.32 -15.88 -4.72
C PHE A 177 16.09 -16.75 -4.94
N PHE A 178 14.98 -16.12 -5.32
CA PHE A 178 13.70 -16.78 -5.57
C PHE A 178 13.59 -17.12 -7.05
N LYS A 179 13.77 -18.40 -7.38
CA LYS A 179 13.74 -18.91 -8.75
C LYS A 179 12.38 -19.55 -9.06
N LEU A 180 11.69 -18.97 -10.05
CA LEU A 180 10.47 -19.50 -10.64
C LEU A 180 10.84 -20.30 -11.90
N THR A 181 10.46 -21.58 -11.93
CA THR A 181 10.64 -22.45 -13.09
C THR A 181 9.28 -22.84 -13.67
N PHE A 182 9.09 -22.53 -14.95
CA PHE A 182 7.91 -22.85 -15.73
C PHE A 182 8.17 -24.05 -16.66
N THR A 183 7.11 -24.76 -17.03
CA THR A 183 7.20 -25.92 -17.94
C THR A 183 7.52 -25.57 -19.39
N SER A 184 7.36 -24.31 -19.79
CA SER A 184 7.58 -23.84 -21.16
C SER A 184 7.95 -22.37 -21.24
N LYS A 185 8.64 -21.97 -22.31
CA LYS A 185 8.84 -20.56 -22.67
C LYS A 185 7.56 -19.99 -23.28
N ARG A 186 7.07 -18.87 -22.73
CA ARG A 186 5.98 -18.06 -23.27
C ARG A 186 5.92 -16.72 -22.55
N PRO A 187 5.39 -15.65 -23.17
CA PRO A 187 5.12 -14.40 -22.48
C PRO A 187 4.29 -14.60 -21.21
N ARG A 188 4.75 -14.01 -20.11
CA ARG A 188 4.11 -14.01 -18.79
C ARG A 188 4.23 -12.64 -18.15
N ARG A 189 3.18 -12.25 -17.43
CA ARG A 189 3.25 -11.14 -16.46
C ARG A 189 3.58 -11.72 -15.10
N ILE A 190 4.67 -11.28 -14.49
CA ILE A 190 5.03 -11.70 -13.13
C ILE A 190 4.97 -10.48 -12.22
N ARG A 191 4.15 -10.56 -11.17
CA ARG A 191 4.09 -9.58 -10.07
C ARG A 191 4.73 -10.19 -8.84
N ILE A 192 5.58 -9.41 -8.19
CA ILE A 192 6.27 -9.76 -6.96
C ILE A 192 5.69 -8.85 -5.87
N LEU A 193 5.04 -9.41 -4.87
CA LEU A 193 4.51 -8.67 -3.73
C LEU A 193 5.46 -8.81 -2.56
N MET A 194 5.86 -7.67 -2.00
CA MET A 194 6.83 -7.56 -0.93
C MET A 194 6.26 -6.67 0.17
N SER A 195 6.64 -6.95 1.41
CA SER A 195 6.25 -6.17 2.57
C SER A 195 7.48 -5.66 3.31
N ASN A 196 7.36 -4.45 3.82
CA ASN A 196 8.27 -3.89 4.79
C ASN A 196 7.45 -3.36 5.95
N MET A 197 7.75 -3.72 7.19
CA MET A 197 6.88 -3.30 8.28
C MET A 197 7.54 -3.23 9.66
N SER A 198 8.82 -2.91 9.75
CA SER A 198 9.36 -2.50 11.06
C SER A 198 9.92 -1.11 11.06
N GLU A 199 9.26 -0.21 11.79
CA GLU A 199 9.91 1.00 12.34
C GLU A 199 11.22 0.65 13.06
N ALA A 200 11.32 -0.56 13.62
CA ALA A 200 12.59 -1.18 14.00
C ALA A 200 13.37 -1.66 12.75
N ALA A 201 13.83 -0.72 11.91
CA ALA A 201 15.06 -0.64 11.10
C ALA A 201 15.78 -1.88 10.50
N SER A 202 15.26 -3.10 10.63
CA SER A 202 16.11 -4.31 10.66
C SER A 202 15.59 -5.45 9.80
N SER A 203 14.53 -5.29 9.00
CA SER A 203 14.07 -6.40 8.13
C SER A 203 13.35 -5.94 6.86
N PRO A 204 14.00 -5.14 5.99
CA PRO A 204 13.43 -4.77 4.70
C PRO A 204 13.26 -6.00 3.78
N THR A 205 12.24 -5.97 2.92
CA THR A 205 12.10 -6.88 1.77
C THR A 205 12.22 -6.02 0.52
N MET A 206 13.33 -6.07 -0.21
CA MET A 206 13.59 -5.16 -1.34
C MET A 206 14.26 -5.87 -2.51
N LEU A 207 13.87 -5.50 -3.73
CA LEU A 207 14.37 -6.12 -4.96
C LEU A 207 15.70 -5.49 -5.40
N SER A 208 16.67 -6.32 -5.77
CA SER A 208 18.00 -5.88 -6.22
C SER A 208 18.24 -6.17 -7.70
N ALA A 209 17.89 -7.38 -8.16
CA ALA A 209 18.12 -7.80 -9.54
C ALA A 209 17.08 -8.82 -10.01
N VAL A 210 16.91 -8.90 -11.33
CA VAL A 210 16.19 -9.99 -12.02
C VAL A 210 17.17 -10.73 -12.91
N ARG A 211 17.11 -12.06 -12.91
CA ARG A 211 17.90 -12.93 -13.77
C ARG A 211 17.01 -13.84 -14.58
N LEU A 212 17.39 -14.11 -15.83
CA LEU A 212 16.59 -14.88 -16.79
C LEU A 212 17.46 -15.89 -17.52
N SER A 213 16.81 -16.91 -18.09
CA SER A 213 17.49 -17.82 -19.02
C SER A 213 18.02 -17.05 -20.24
N ALA A 214 19.10 -17.56 -20.86
CA ALA A 214 19.70 -16.91 -22.01
C ALA A 214 18.69 -16.73 -23.15
N LEU A 215 18.83 -15.64 -23.91
CA LEU A 215 18.00 -15.26 -25.06
C LEU A 215 16.54 -14.92 -24.73
N SER A 216 16.15 -14.83 -23.47
CA SER A 216 14.79 -14.42 -23.10
C SER A 216 14.59 -12.90 -23.11
N ALA A 217 13.40 -12.48 -23.52
CA ALA A 217 13.00 -11.09 -23.54
C ALA A 217 12.53 -10.62 -22.16
N PHE A 218 12.74 -9.34 -21.86
CA PHE A 218 12.34 -8.69 -20.62
C PHE A 218 11.88 -7.27 -20.89
N TRP A 219 10.63 -6.97 -20.53
CA TRP A 219 10.03 -5.67 -20.81
C TRP A 219 9.00 -5.27 -19.76
N LYS A 220 8.62 -4.00 -19.80
CA LYS A 220 7.65 -3.43 -18.87
C LYS A 220 6.23 -3.86 -19.26
N PRO A 221 5.39 -4.32 -18.31
CA PRO A 221 3.98 -4.55 -18.60
C PRO A 221 3.26 -3.24 -18.93
N ASP A 222 2.22 -3.31 -19.76
CA ASP A 222 1.38 -2.15 -20.04
C ASP A 222 0.83 -1.51 -18.74
N GLN A 223 0.94 -0.19 -18.66
CA GLN A 223 0.56 0.66 -17.54
C GLN A 223 -0.65 1.54 -17.85
N SER A 224 -1.21 1.47 -19.06
CA SER A 224 -2.34 2.31 -19.50
C SER A 224 -3.58 2.16 -18.61
N GLY A 225 -3.84 0.95 -18.10
CA GLY A 225 -4.96 0.62 -17.22
C GLY A 225 -4.62 0.45 -15.74
N VAL A 226 -3.44 0.88 -15.29
CA VAL A 226 -3.11 0.85 -13.85
C VAL A 226 -3.76 2.04 -13.15
N LEU A 227 -4.51 1.76 -12.09
CA LEU A 227 -5.07 2.76 -11.18
C LEU A 227 -4.25 2.87 -9.91
N ARG A 228 -4.10 4.10 -9.40
CA ARG A 228 -3.41 4.41 -8.15
C ARG A 228 -4.36 4.87 -7.05
N LEU A 229 -4.26 4.21 -5.90
CA LEU A 229 -4.98 4.54 -4.67
C LEU A 229 -4.02 5.20 -3.68
N GLY A 230 -4.32 6.41 -3.23
CA GLY A 230 -3.66 7.03 -2.08
C GLY A 230 -4.44 6.75 -0.79
N CYS A 231 -3.85 6.05 0.17
CA CYS A 231 -4.50 5.67 1.43
C CYS A 231 -3.92 6.44 2.61
N TYR A 232 -4.56 7.54 3.02
CA TYR A 232 -4.21 8.24 4.26
C TYR A 232 -4.81 7.50 5.46
N THR A 233 -3.94 6.93 6.29
CA THR A 233 -4.39 6.14 7.46
C THR A 233 -3.46 6.31 8.67
N ASP A 234 -3.83 5.68 9.77
CA ASP A 234 -2.99 5.48 10.95
C ASP A 234 -2.33 4.08 10.93
N SER A 235 -2.01 3.58 12.13
CA SER A 235 -1.43 2.27 12.38
C SER A 235 -2.25 1.11 11.82
N TYR A 236 -3.57 1.23 11.66
CA TYR A 236 -4.35 0.15 11.04
C TYR A 236 -3.95 -0.06 9.59
N GLY A 237 -3.79 1.03 8.82
CA GLY A 237 -3.53 0.92 7.38
C GLY A 237 -2.06 0.70 7.06
N MET A 238 -1.17 0.93 8.02
CA MET A 238 0.20 0.43 7.99
C MET A 238 0.23 -1.10 7.95
N GLY A 239 -0.76 -1.77 8.58
CA GLY A 239 -0.69 -3.18 8.93
C GLY A 239 -0.27 -3.40 10.38
N GLY A 240 -0.61 -2.49 11.30
CA GLY A 240 -0.34 -2.66 12.72
C GLY A 240 -0.97 -3.94 13.29
N GLY A 241 -0.41 -4.43 14.39
CA GLY A 241 -0.71 -5.74 14.97
C GLY A 241 0.54 -6.62 15.00
N THR A 242 0.64 -7.53 15.96
CA THR A 242 1.75 -8.47 16.03
C THR A 242 1.74 -9.37 14.78
N GLN A 243 2.73 -9.26 13.90
CA GLN A 243 3.07 -10.20 12.80
C GLN A 243 2.32 -10.08 11.44
N THR A 244 1.34 -9.19 11.27
CA THR A 244 0.40 -9.23 10.12
C THR A 244 1.01 -9.03 8.71
N ASN A 245 1.81 -7.99 8.46
CA ASN A 245 2.43 -7.80 7.14
C ASN A 245 3.71 -8.64 6.93
N TRP A 246 4.20 -9.32 7.97
CA TRP A 246 5.38 -10.18 7.87
C TRP A 246 5.03 -11.47 7.14
N ASP A 247 3.85 -11.98 7.46
CA ASP A 247 3.35 -13.26 6.99
C ASP A 247 2.70 -13.18 5.62
N THR A 248 2.14 -12.04 5.22
CA THR A 248 1.45 -11.95 3.92
C THR A 248 1.59 -10.53 3.35
N PRO A 249 2.47 -10.30 2.36
CA PRO A 249 2.71 -8.99 1.74
C PRO A 249 1.50 -8.22 1.21
N ASN A 250 0.37 -8.89 1.01
CA ASN A 250 -0.87 -8.26 0.58
C ASN A 250 -1.93 -8.18 1.66
N ALA A 251 -1.66 -8.61 2.90
CA ALA A 251 -2.70 -8.73 3.91
C ALA A 251 -3.10 -7.39 4.54
N ALA A 252 -2.27 -6.34 4.52
CA ALA A 252 -2.68 -5.05 5.09
C ALA A 252 -3.99 -4.59 4.43
N PHE A 253 -4.96 -4.17 5.24
CA PHE A 253 -6.31 -3.92 4.75
C PHE A 253 -6.32 -2.90 3.59
N THR A 254 -5.41 -1.93 3.61
CA THR A 254 -5.28 -0.91 2.56
C THR A 254 -4.85 -1.51 1.23
N THR A 255 -3.86 -2.42 1.25
CA THR A 255 -3.33 -3.06 0.05
C THR A 255 -4.37 -4.02 -0.52
N LEU A 256 -4.97 -4.84 0.35
CA LEU A 256 -6.01 -5.78 -0.04
C LEU A 256 -7.29 -5.08 -0.51
N ALA A 257 -7.72 -3.98 0.14
CA ALA A 257 -8.86 -3.21 -0.33
C ALA A 257 -8.61 -2.64 -1.74
N GLY A 258 -7.39 -2.15 -1.99
CA GLY A 258 -6.99 -1.75 -3.34
C GLY A 258 -7.07 -2.89 -4.34
N GLU A 259 -6.57 -4.09 -3.99
CA GLU A 259 -6.68 -5.27 -4.86
C GLU A 259 -8.14 -5.64 -5.13
N LEU A 260 -9.00 -5.66 -4.09
CA LEU A 260 -10.45 -5.87 -4.20
C LEU A 260 -11.15 -4.83 -5.10
N LEU A 261 -10.61 -3.62 -5.17
CA LEU A 261 -11.07 -2.55 -6.06
C LEU A 261 -10.42 -2.58 -7.45
N GLY A 262 -9.57 -3.56 -7.76
CA GLY A 262 -8.84 -3.63 -9.04
C GLY A 262 -7.72 -2.59 -9.17
N MET A 263 -7.36 -1.95 -8.06
CA MET A 263 -6.31 -0.92 -7.96
C MET A 263 -5.01 -1.56 -7.51
N ARG A 264 -4.05 -1.60 -8.42
CA ARG A 264 -2.78 -2.32 -8.21
C ARG A 264 -1.66 -1.46 -7.66
N ASP A 265 -1.79 -0.14 -7.72
CA ASP A 265 -0.82 0.79 -7.14
C ASP A 265 -1.40 1.42 -5.87
N VAL A 266 -1.25 0.75 -4.73
CA VAL A 266 -1.75 1.25 -3.45
C VAL A 266 -0.62 1.92 -2.68
N ARG A 267 -0.74 3.23 -2.42
CA ARG A 267 0.21 3.99 -1.60
C ARG A 267 -0.30 4.07 -0.17
N GLN A 268 0.32 3.31 0.73
CA GLN A 268 0.03 3.34 2.16
C GLN A 268 0.63 4.61 2.79
N LEU A 269 -0.11 5.71 2.74
CA LEU A 269 0.23 6.98 3.39
C LEU A 269 -0.16 6.90 4.88
N SER A 270 0.43 5.90 5.56
CA SER A 270 0.02 5.45 6.88
C SER A 270 1.02 5.91 7.93
N GLN A 271 0.58 6.53 9.02
CA GLN A 271 1.50 6.91 10.09
C GLN A 271 1.03 6.38 11.46
N PHE A 272 1.90 5.63 12.14
CA PHE A 272 1.58 5.05 13.44
C PHE A 272 1.24 6.10 14.49
N GLY A 273 0.13 5.90 15.21
CA GLY A 273 -0.27 6.72 16.36
C GLY A 273 -0.76 8.13 16.02
N THR A 274 -0.86 8.51 14.74
CA THR A 274 -1.34 9.84 14.35
C THR A 274 -2.84 9.86 14.13
N GLY A 275 -3.37 11.06 13.98
CA GLY A 275 -4.77 11.35 13.66
C GLY A 275 -4.89 12.63 12.84
N TYR A 276 -6.09 13.18 12.82
CA TYR A 276 -6.34 14.55 12.41
C TYR A 276 -5.68 15.54 13.38
N ILE A 277 -5.66 15.23 14.68
CA ILE A 277 -5.00 16.02 15.73
C ILE A 277 -3.82 15.27 16.31
N ALA A 278 -4.00 13.99 16.61
CA ALA A 278 -2.99 13.19 17.29
C ALA A 278 -1.67 13.13 16.50
N THR A 279 -0.56 13.31 17.20
CA THR A 279 0.80 13.36 16.63
C THR A 279 1.63 12.12 16.95
N GLY A 280 1.11 11.10 17.65
CA GLY A 280 1.81 9.83 17.91
C GLY A 280 3.31 9.93 18.19
N SER A 281 3.70 10.25 19.42
CA SER A 281 5.13 10.43 19.79
C SER A 281 5.84 11.56 19.01
N GLY A 282 5.13 12.64 18.68
CA GLY A 282 5.71 13.85 18.06
C GLY A 282 5.88 13.79 16.53
N ARG A 283 5.30 12.78 15.88
CA ARG A 283 5.19 12.66 14.43
C ARG A 283 4.21 13.69 13.84
N SER A 284 4.32 13.92 12.54
CA SER A 284 3.41 14.80 11.80
C SER A 284 1.98 14.24 11.76
N LYS A 285 0.99 15.01 12.22
CA LYS A 285 -0.44 14.71 12.03
C LYS A 285 -0.84 14.78 10.54
N LEU A 286 -2.02 14.26 10.18
CA LEU A 286 -2.46 14.12 8.79
C LEU A 286 -2.24 15.38 7.94
N LEU A 287 -2.68 16.54 8.45
CA LEU A 287 -2.63 17.80 7.70
C LEU A 287 -1.21 18.12 7.19
N ALA A 288 -0.20 17.89 8.02
CA ALA A 288 1.21 18.14 7.68
C ALA A 288 1.79 17.13 6.69
N GLN A 289 1.18 15.95 6.55
CA GLN A 289 1.63 14.90 5.61
C GLN A 289 1.14 15.14 4.16
N ILE A 290 0.04 15.89 3.99
CA ILE A 290 -0.63 16.05 2.68
C ILE A 290 0.25 16.75 1.63
N PRO A 291 0.93 17.90 1.90
CA PRO A 291 1.69 18.58 0.86
C PRO A 291 2.77 17.71 0.21
N ARG A 292 3.48 16.93 1.04
CA ARG A 292 4.54 16.03 0.57
C ARG A 292 3.96 14.83 -0.19
N SER A 293 2.90 14.21 0.32
CA SER A 293 2.29 13.06 -0.36
C SER A 293 1.66 13.44 -1.70
N ILE A 294 0.95 14.57 -1.79
CA ILE A 294 0.42 15.08 -3.08
C ILE A 294 1.55 15.30 -4.09
N SER A 295 2.61 16.00 -3.69
CA SER A 295 3.70 16.37 -4.60
C SER A 295 4.62 15.21 -4.98
N GLN A 296 4.77 14.19 -4.12
CA GLN A 296 5.73 13.11 -4.33
C GLN A 296 5.09 11.79 -4.75
N GLN A 297 3.86 11.48 -4.33
CA GLN A 297 3.26 10.16 -4.49
C GLN A 297 2.12 10.12 -5.52
N GLY A 298 1.58 11.29 -5.90
CA GLY A 298 0.59 11.43 -6.97
C GLY A 298 1.13 11.13 -8.38
N PRO A 299 0.29 11.23 -9.42
CA PRO A 299 -1.15 11.55 -9.38
C PRO A 299 -1.98 10.36 -8.89
N TRP A 300 -3.17 10.65 -8.34
CA TRP A 300 -4.11 9.68 -7.76
C TRP A 300 -5.29 9.41 -8.69
N ASP A 301 -5.82 8.19 -8.72
CA ASP A 301 -7.12 7.89 -9.34
C ASP A 301 -8.25 7.87 -8.29
N LEU A 302 -7.92 7.54 -7.04
CA LEU A 302 -8.81 7.58 -5.88
C LEU A 302 -7.99 7.90 -4.64
N ILE A 303 -8.58 8.63 -3.70
CA ILE A 303 -8.02 8.86 -2.36
C ILE A 303 -8.96 8.25 -1.32
N LEU A 304 -8.40 7.42 -0.46
CA LEU A 304 -9.03 6.90 0.74
C LEU A 304 -8.46 7.61 1.96
N VAL A 305 -9.32 8.13 2.83
CA VAL A 305 -8.96 8.64 4.14
C VAL A 305 -9.63 7.77 5.19
N ALA A 306 -8.86 6.95 5.90
CA ALA A 306 -9.33 6.06 6.96
C ALA A 306 -8.50 6.33 8.23
N HIS A 307 -8.77 7.47 8.85
CA HIS A 307 -8.04 8.02 9.98
C HIS A 307 -9.00 8.40 11.11
N GLY A 308 -8.48 8.76 12.28
CA GLY A 308 -9.29 9.22 13.42
C GLY A 308 -9.29 8.30 14.63
N TYR A 309 -8.75 7.07 14.54
CA TYR A 309 -8.69 6.17 15.70
C TYR A 309 -8.00 6.82 16.90
N ASN A 310 -6.84 7.45 16.66
CA ASN A 310 -6.04 8.08 17.72
C ASN A 310 -6.61 9.43 18.20
N ASP A 311 -7.71 9.91 17.60
CA ASP A 311 -8.37 11.14 18.01
C ASP A 311 -9.52 10.90 19.00
N ALA A 312 -9.76 9.66 19.46
CA ALA A 312 -10.87 9.31 20.35
C ALA A 312 -10.94 10.15 21.66
N ALA A 313 -9.80 10.64 22.15
CA ALA A 313 -9.75 11.51 23.34
C ALA A 313 -9.85 13.02 23.01
N GLN A 314 -9.96 13.39 21.73
CA GLN A 314 -9.97 14.78 21.28
C GLN A 314 -11.39 15.35 21.26
N ALA A 315 -11.51 16.67 21.42
CA ALA A 315 -12.79 17.35 21.33
C ALA A 315 -13.37 17.24 19.89
N PRO A 316 -14.62 16.79 19.70
CA PRO A 316 -15.21 16.61 18.38
C PRO A 316 -15.16 17.85 17.48
N ALA A 317 -15.39 19.05 18.03
CA ALA A 317 -15.29 20.30 17.28
C ALA A 317 -13.88 20.58 16.73
N THR A 318 -12.84 20.21 17.49
CA THR A 318 -11.44 20.34 17.06
C THR A 318 -11.10 19.33 15.96
N VAL A 319 -11.56 18.08 16.11
CA VAL A 319 -11.44 17.05 15.06
C VAL A 319 -12.11 17.48 13.77
N GLN A 320 -13.34 18.01 13.83
CA GLN A 320 -14.07 18.47 12.65
C GLN A 320 -13.31 19.56 11.90
N ALA A 321 -12.80 20.58 12.61
CA ALA A 321 -12.09 21.70 11.99
C ALA A 321 -10.83 21.23 11.25
N GLU A 322 -10.08 20.30 11.84
CA GLU A 322 -8.83 19.80 11.28
C GLU A 322 -9.05 18.76 10.19
N ALA A 323 -10.11 17.94 10.29
CA ALA A 323 -10.56 17.11 9.19
C ALA A 323 -10.98 17.95 7.97
N LEU A 324 -11.72 19.04 8.17
CA LEU A 324 -12.09 19.93 7.08
C LEU A 324 -10.86 20.60 6.44
N ALA A 325 -9.90 21.04 7.26
CA ALA A 325 -8.65 21.60 6.76
C ALA A 325 -7.85 20.58 5.92
N ALA A 326 -7.74 19.34 6.39
CA ALA A 326 -7.08 18.26 5.68
C ALA A 326 -7.77 17.97 4.33
N LEU A 327 -9.09 17.84 4.32
CA LEU A 327 -9.84 17.55 3.10
C LEU A 327 -9.75 18.69 2.07
N ARG A 328 -9.79 19.95 2.52
CA ARG A 328 -9.56 21.12 1.64
C ARG A 328 -8.19 21.07 0.98
N LEU A 329 -7.14 20.76 1.75
CA LEU A 329 -5.78 20.66 1.24
C LEU A 329 -5.59 19.48 0.27
N ILE A 330 -6.25 18.34 0.52
CA ILE A 330 -6.30 17.23 -0.43
C ILE A 330 -6.97 17.66 -1.73
N ARG A 331 -8.15 18.31 -1.66
CA ARG A 331 -8.89 18.76 -2.84
C ARG A 331 -8.10 19.79 -3.65
N GLU A 332 -7.44 20.74 -2.99
CA GLU A 332 -6.55 21.70 -3.66
C GLU A 332 -5.44 21.00 -4.45
N GLY A 333 -4.81 19.99 -3.84
CA GLY A 333 -3.76 19.19 -4.48
C GLY A 333 -4.26 18.17 -5.52
N ALA A 334 -5.53 17.80 -5.49
CA ALA A 334 -6.13 16.79 -6.36
C ALA A 334 -7.57 17.16 -6.81
N PRO A 335 -7.76 18.23 -7.63
CA PRO A 335 -9.07 18.86 -7.86
C PRO A 335 -10.19 17.96 -8.39
N ASN A 336 -9.87 16.95 -9.20
CA ASN A 336 -10.88 16.08 -9.84
C ASN A 336 -10.86 14.62 -9.33
N VAL A 337 -10.10 14.34 -8.27
CA VAL A 337 -9.96 12.96 -7.77
C VAL A 337 -11.09 12.64 -6.80
N PRO A 338 -11.81 11.51 -6.95
CA PRO A 338 -12.73 11.01 -5.94
C PRO A 338 -12.05 10.81 -4.58
N ILE A 339 -12.69 11.25 -3.51
CA ILE A 339 -12.23 11.11 -2.12
C ILE A 339 -13.30 10.32 -1.36
N VAL A 340 -12.90 9.20 -0.76
CA VAL A 340 -13.75 8.45 0.17
C VAL A 340 -13.15 8.56 1.56
N VAL A 341 -13.95 9.06 2.51
CA VAL A 341 -13.57 9.18 3.92
C VAL A 341 -14.31 8.11 4.70
N VAL A 342 -13.59 7.15 5.27
CA VAL A 342 -14.16 6.10 6.10
C VAL A 342 -14.05 6.51 7.56
N GLY A 343 -15.11 6.27 8.34
CA GLY A 343 -15.12 6.53 9.77
C GLY A 343 -14.04 5.76 10.55
N PRO A 344 -13.64 6.27 11.74
CA PRO A 344 -12.55 5.70 12.53
C PRO A 344 -12.85 4.28 12.99
N TRP A 345 -11.79 3.50 13.21
CA TRP A 345 -11.88 2.16 13.79
C TRP A 345 -12.31 2.22 15.27
N GLY A 346 -13.03 1.20 15.74
CA GLY A 346 -13.44 1.09 17.15
C GLY A 346 -12.46 0.33 18.05
N GLY A 347 -11.54 -0.46 17.48
CA GLY A 347 -10.67 -1.39 18.22
C GLY A 347 -11.46 -2.25 19.22
N ARG A 348 -10.85 -2.55 20.38
CA ARG A 348 -11.57 -3.21 21.50
C ARG A 348 -12.59 -2.33 22.21
N THR A 349 -12.77 -1.07 21.84
CA THR A 349 -13.80 -0.22 22.47
C THR A 349 -15.14 -0.31 21.74
N GLY A 350 -15.14 -0.93 20.55
CA GLY A 350 -16.29 -0.92 19.66
C GLY A 350 -16.72 0.51 19.27
N PRO A 351 -17.97 0.72 18.87
CA PRO A 351 -18.54 2.04 18.62
C PRO A 351 -18.83 2.76 19.94
N SER A 352 -17.80 3.05 20.73
CA SER A 352 -17.92 3.81 21.97
C SER A 352 -18.36 5.25 21.71
N ALA A 353 -18.91 5.93 22.71
CA ALA A 353 -19.34 7.33 22.56
C ALA A 353 -18.22 8.26 22.06
N ALA A 354 -16.97 7.99 22.47
CA ALA A 354 -15.78 8.70 22.01
C ALA A 354 -15.53 8.48 20.51
N VAL A 355 -15.52 7.23 20.05
CA VAL A 355 -15.32 6.86 18.64
C VAL A 355 -16.45 7.41 17.76
N VAL A 356 -17.69 7.29 18.20
CA VAL A 356 -18.87 7.85 17.52
C VAL A 356 -18.80 9.39 17.46
N GLY A 357 -18.34 10.04 18.52
CA GLY A 357 -18.13 11.49 18.54
C GLY A 357 -17.12 11.97 17.49
N VAL A 358 -15.99 11.26 17.36
CA VAL A 358 -14.99 11.50 16.31
C VAL A 358 -15.55 11.22 14.92
N GLU A 359 -16.28 10.13 14.74
CA GLU A 359 -16.90 9.78 13.46
C GLU A 359 -17.87 10.86 12.97
N ASN A 360 -18.75 11.34 13.87
CA ASN A 360 -19.70 12.41 13.57
C ASN A 360 -18.99 13.71 13.20
N ALA A 361 -17.87 14.03 13.87
CA ALA A 361 -17.04 15.19 13.53
C ALA A 361 -16.44 15.09 12.12
N ILE A 362 -15.93 13.91 11.74
CA ILE A 362 -15.38 13.65 10.40
C ILE A 362 -16.48 13.72 9.34
N SER A 363 -17.64 13.09 9.58
CA SER A 363 -18.81 13.17 8.70
C SER A 363 -19.28 14.62 8.50
N SER A 364 -19.30 15.41 9.58
CA SER A 364 -19.62 16.84 9.52
C SER A 364 -18.60 17.64 8.72
N ALA A 365 -17.32 17.28 8.78
CA ALA A 365 -16.28 17.90 7.95
C ALA A 365 -16.46 17.58 6.46
N VAL A 366 -16.79 16.34 6.10
CA VAL A 366 -17.11 15.96 4.71
C VAL A 366 -18.34 16.73 4.20
N THR A 367 -19.38 16.85 5.03
CA THR A 367 -20.58 17.63 4.70
C THR A 367 -20.24 19.11 4.50
N ALA A 368 -19.44 19.69 5.40
CA ALA A 368 -19.02 21.09 5.32
C ALA A 368 -18.08 21.40 4.14
N LEU A 369 -17.39 20.40 3.60
CA LEU A 369 -16.61 20.55 2.37
C LEU A 369 -17.52 20.80 1.16
N ALA A 370 -18.75 20.29 1.18
CA ALA A 370 -19.77 20.45 0.14
C ALA A 370 -19.26 20.09 -1.27
N ASP A 371 -18.42 19.06 -1.35
CA ASP A 371 -17.75 18.62 -2.56
C ASP A 371 -18.42 17.35 -3.13
N PRO A 372 -18.93 17.38 -4.38
CA PRO A 372 -19.63 16.23 -4.98
C PRO A 372 -18.73 15.00 -5.19
N LEU A 373 -17.40 15.19 -5.22
CA LEU A 373 -16.42 14.11 -5.36
C LEU A 373 -15.83 13.68 -4.01
N CYS A 374 -16.40 14.11 -2.89
CA CYS A 374 -16.01 13.66 -1.55
C CYS A 374 -17.20 13.03 -0.84
N ARG A 375 -17.08 11.76 -0.46
CA ARG A 375 -18.17 11.03 0.21
C ARG A 375 -17.68 10.41 1.52
N PHE A 376 -18.54 10.48 2.53
CA PHE A 376 -18.33 9.85 3.82
C PHE A 376 -18.94 8.45 3.82
N ALA A 377 -18.19 7.47 4.32
CA ALA A 377 -18.63 6.10 4.54
C ALA A 377 -18.61 5.83 6.06
N PRO A 378 -19.79 5.64 6.70
CA PRO A 378 -19.84 5.39 8.13
C PRO A 378 -19.20 4.05 8.48
N ASN A 379 -18.52 4.00 9.62
CA ASN A 379 -17.93 2.78 10.16
C ASN A 379 -18.62 2.40 11.47
N SER A 380 -18.48 3.22 12.51
CA SER A 380 -19.03 2.99 13.85
C SER A 380 -20.52 3.31 13.96
N THR A 381 -21.03 4.23 13.14
CA THR A 381 -22.44 4.62 13.04
C THR A 381 -23.16 3.95 11.88
N ALA A 382 -22.47 3.06 11.15
CA ALA A 382 -23.12 2.26 10.12
C ALA A 382 -24.20 1.37 10.76
N ALA A 383 -25.26 1.07 10.00
CA ALA A 383 -26.33 0.16 10.45
C ALA A 383 -25.79 -1.19 10.94
N GLN A 384 -24.67 -1.63 10.37
CA GLN A 384 -23.84 -2.70 10.88
C GLN A 384 -22.42 -2.14 11.04
N PRO A 385 -21.94 -1.84 12.26
CA PRO A 385 -20.60 -1.32 12.43
C PRO A 385 -19.53 -2.25 11.85
N PHE A 386 -18.37 -1.72 11.44
CA PHE A 386 -17.32 -2.62 10.94
C PHE A 386 -16.79 -3.46 12.08
N LEU A 387 -16.50 -2.82 13.21
CA LEU A 387 -16.11 -3.47 14.45
C LEU A 387 -17.08 -3.12 15.56
N PHE A 388 -17.51 -4.12 16.33
CA PHE A 388 -18.37 -3.94 17.50
C PHE A 388 -18.07 -4.99 18.57
N GLY A 389 -18.48 -4.68 19.80
CA GLY A 389 -18.07 -5.43 20.98
C GLY A 389 -16.74 -4.96 21.55
N THR A 390 -16.50 -5.35 22.80
CA THR A 390 -15.38 -4.90 23.63
C THR A 390 -14.32 -5.96 23.92
N GLY A 391 -14.49 -7.18 23.39
CA GLY A 391 -13.47 -8.22 23.51
C GLY A 391 -12.49 -8.23 22.34
N TYR A 392 -11.45 -9.05 22.45
CA TYR A 392 -10.37 -9.19 21.47
C TYR A 392 -9.65 -10.53 21.68
N GLN A 393 -8.77 -10.93 20.76
CA GLN A 393 -7.99 -12.16 20.93
C GLN A 393 -7.19 -12.15 22.23
N GLY A 394 -7.31 -13.20 23.04
CA GLY A 394 -6.67 -13.28 24.36
C GLY A 394 -7.50 -12.71 25.51
N ALA A 395 -8.60 -12.01 25.24
CA ALA A 395 -9.59 -11.58 26.24
C ALA A 395 -10.99 -11.44 25.62
N THR A 396 -11.48 -12.54 25.02
CA THR A 396 -12.81 -12.59 24.40
C THR A 396 -13.92 -12.49 25.44
N ASN A 397 -15.04 -11.87 25.10
CA ASN A 397 -16.18 -11.73 26.02
C ASN A 397 -17.57 -11.86 25.37
N ALA A 398 -17.63 -12.33 24.11
CA ALA A 398 -18.85 -12.58 23.34
C ALA A 398 -19.73 -11.34 23.10
N SER A 399 -19.19 -10.13 23.23
CA SER A 399 -19.94 -8.88 23.04
C SER A 399 -20.01 -8.40 21.59
N GLY A 400 -19.28 -9.04 20.67
CA GLY A 400 -19.31 -8.70 19.26
C GLY A 400 -18.17 -9.30 18.44
N ASN A 401 -18.02 -8.83 17.20
CA ASN A 401 -17.05 -9.37 16.26
C ASN A 401 -15.59 -8.97 16.54
N SER A 402 -15.35 -8.01 17.44
CA SER A 402 -13.99 -7.65 17.86
C SER A 402 -13.23 -8.84 18.48
N ASP A 403 -13.92 -9.82 19.08
CA ASP A 403 -13.34 -11.08 19.57
C ASP A 403 -12.54 -11.84 18.49
N VAL A 404 -12.96 -11.72 17.23
CA VAL A 404 -12.40 -12.44 16.09
C VAL A 404 -11.40 -11.57 15.34
N TYR A 405 -11.72 -10.29 15.17
CA TYR A 405 -11.00 -9.43 14.23
C TYR A 405 -9.99 -8.49 14.89
N ILE A 406 -9.98 -8.34 16.22
CA ILE A 406 -8.98 -7.55 16.94
C ILE A 406 -7.95 -8.46 17.61
N GLY A 407 -6.68 -8.16 17.35
CA GLY A 407 -5.53 -8.89 17.85
C GLY A 407 -5.32 -8.77 19.35
N THR A 408 -4.28 -9.44 19.84
CA THR A 408 -3.95 -9.53 21.27
C THR A 408 -3.53 -8.22 21.91
N ASP A 409 -3.16 -7.22 21.11
CA ASP A 409 -2.91 -5.86 21.60
C ASP A 409 -4.21 -5.07 21.90
N GLY A 410 -5.37 -5.64 21.59
CA GLY A 410 -6.68 -5.04 21.81
C GLY A 410 -6.94 -3.79 20.97
N THR A 411 -6.10 -3.50 19.98
CA THR A 411 -6.20 -2.33 19.11
C THR A 411 -6.31 -2.77 17.67
N HIS A 412 -5.28 -3.40 17.14
CA HIS A 412 -5.15 -3.61 15.71
C HIS A 412 -5.86 -4.88 15.26
N PHE A 413 -6.02 -5.02 13.94
CA PHE A 413 -6.59 -6.23 13.37
C PHE A 413 -5.75 -7.47 13.68
N THR A 414 -6.40 -8.63 13.73
CA THR A 414 -5.70 -9.91 13.74
C THR A 414 -4.91 -10.11 12.45
N PRO A 415 -3.78 -10.85 12.49
CA PRO A 415 -3.07 -11.24 11.29
C PRO A 415 -4.01 -11.93 10.31
N ILE A 416 -3.97 -11.48 9.06
CA ILE A 416 -4.76 -12.02 7.95
C ILE A 416 -6.27 -11.78 8.15
N VAL A 417 -6.95 -12.52 9.02
CA VAL A 417 -8.43 -12.55 9.11
C VAL A 417 -9.04 -11.17 9.41
N GLY A 418 -8.50 -10.44 10.39
CA GLY A 418 -8.98 -9.10 10.74
C GLY A 418 -8.73 -8.09 9.63
N HIS A 419 -7.57 -8.14 8.99
CA HIS A 419 -7.28 -7.24 7.88
C HIS A 419 -8.05 -7.60 6.60
N GLU A 420 -8.27 -8.88 6.30
CA GLU A 420 -9.15 -9.33 5.21
C GLU A 420 -10.56 -8.80 5.42
N TYR A 421 -11.10 -9.00 6.62
CA TYR A 421 -12.41 -8.48 6.98
C TYR A 421 -12.47 -6.96 6.81
N GLY A 422 -11.51 -6.22 7.37
CA GLY A 422 -11.41 -4.76 7.20
C GLY A 422 -11.31 -4.35 5.72
N ALA A 423 -10.55 -5.08 4.90
CA ALA A 423 -10.39 -4.82 3.49
C ALA A 423 -11.70 -4.99 2.72
N TYR A 424 -12.44 -6.07 2.97
CA TYR A 424 -13.76 -6.29 2.36
C TYR A 424 -14.75 -5.18 2.74
N ARG A 425 -14.84 -4.84 4.03
CA ARG A 425 -15.75 -3.77 4.50
C ARG A 425 -15.41 -2.42 3.85
N VAL A 426 -14.13 -2.07 3.79
CA VAL A 426 -13.65 -0.82 3.16
C VAL A 426 -13.87 -0.83 1.65
N ALA A 427 -13.57 -1.94 0.96
CA ALA A 427 -13.78 -2.04 -0.48
C ALA A 427 -15.26 -1.87 -0.85
N THR A 428 -16.17 -2.54 -0.13
CA THR A 428 -17.62 -2.35 -0.32
C THR A 428 -18.02 -0.90 -0.10
N ALA A 429 -17.62 -0.30 1.03
CA ALA A 429 -17.96 1.07 1.35
C ALA A 429 -17.42 2.09 0.32
N VAL A 430 -16.23 1.84 -0.23
CA VAL A 430 -15.65 2.64 -1.31
C VAL A 430 -16.48 2.52 -2.59
N ARG A 431 -16.91 1.31 -2.97
CA ARG A 431 -17.77 1.11 -4.16
C ARG A 431 -19.07 1.90 -4.04
N ASP A 432 -19.76 1.74 -2.91
CA ASP A 432 -21.02 2.43 -2.64
C ASP A 432 -20.86 3.95 -2.65
N ALA A 433 -19.79 4.45 -2.01
CA ALA A 433 -19.49 5.87 -1.95
C ALA A 433 -19.18 6.46 -3.33
N VAL A 434 -18.38 5.77 -4.14
CA VAL A 434 -18.03 6.22 -5.51
C VAL A 434 -19.25 6.16 -6.43
N GLU A 435 -20.10 5.12 -6.32
CA GLU A 435 -21.35 5.05 -7.07
C GLU A 435 -22.28 6.22 -6.75
N ALA A 436 -22.37 6.60 -5.47
CA ALA A 436 -23.16 7.74 -5.03
C ALA A 436 -22.64 9.11 -5.53
N MET A 437 -21.42 9.21 -6.07
CA MET A 437 -20.91 10.46 -6.67
C MET A 437 -21.51 10.76 -8.06
N LEU A 438 -22.19 9.80 -8.69
CA LEU A 438 -22.92 10.02 -9.96
C LEU A 438 -24.36 10.50 -9.77
N LYS A 439 -24.86 10.47 -8.52
CA LYS A 439 -26.19 10.94 -8.13
C LYS A 439 -26.06 12.35 -7.55
#